data_AF-A0A2X2DWD4-F1
#
_entry.id   AF-A0A2X2DWD4-F1
#
_cell.length_a   1.000
_cell.length_b   1.000
_cell.length_c   1.000
_cell.angle_alpha   90.00
_cell.angle_beta   90.00
_cell.angle_gamma   90.00
#
_symmetry.space_group_name_H-M   'P 1'
#
loop_
_entity.id
_entity.type
_entity.pdbx_description
1 polymer ?
#
loop_
_entity_poly.entity_id
_entity_poly.type
_entity_poly.pdbx_seq_one_letter_code
_entity_poly.pdbx_strand_id
1 'polypeptide(L)' 'MSQAVEQATAALAAARAAYLSELERDAERGEGSGAQERRREEHQQSLRDAVAECERDLEIAKRQSSGK' A
#
# COMPACT_ATOMS: atom_id res chain seq x y z
N MET A 1 13.19 -3.53 18.40
CA MET A 1 12.09 -2.93 17.60
C MET A 1 10.94 -2.66 18.57
N SER A 2 10.25 -1.52 18.51
CA SER A 2 9.05 -1.35 19.36
C SER A 2 7.86 -2.05 18.71
N GLN A 3 6.89 -2.49 19.51
CA GLN A 3 5.65 -3.11 19.01
C GLN A 3 4.94 -2.24 17.97
N ALA A 4 4.96 -0.91 18.14
CA ALA A 4 4.38 0.03 17.17
C ALA A 4 5.10 0.00 15.81
N VAL A 5 6.44 -0.11 15.81
CA VAL A 5 7.20 -0.21 14.55
C VAL A 5 7.00 -1.58 13.90
N GLU A 6 6.85 -2.66 14.68
CA GLU A 6 6.51 -4.00 14.14
C GLU A 6 5.14 -4.00 13.46
N GLN A 7 4.12 -3.42 14.11
CA GLN A 7 2.78 -3.30 13.54
C GLN A 7 2.76 -2.45 12.27
N ALA A 8 3.42 -1.29 12.27
CA ALA A 8 3.52 -0.44 11.07
C ALA A 8 4.29 -1.12 9.94
N THR A 9 5.32 -1.92 10.25
CA THR A 9 6.06 -2.70 9.26
C THR A 9 5.19 -3.78 8.63
N ALA A 10 4.40 -4.49 9.44
CA ALA A 10 3.46 -5.50 8.94
C ALA A 10 2.36 -4.88 8.06
N ALA A 11 1.82 -3.73 8.47
CA ALA A 11 0.83 -2.99 7.68
C ALA A 11 1.39 -2.54 6.32
N LEU A 12 2.61 -1.98 6.31
CA LEU A 12 3.29 -1.60 5.07
C LEU A 12 3.54 -2.80 4.15
N ALA A 13 3.96 -3.94 4.71
CA ALA A 13 4.16 -5.15 3.94
C ALA A 13 2.86 -5.65 3.30
N ALA A 14 1.75 -5.63 4.04
CA ALA A 14 0.43 -5.99 3.53
C ALA A 14 -0.05 -5.05 2.41
N ALA A 15 0.08 -3.73 2.60
CA ALA A 15 -0.30 -2.73 1.59
C ALA A 15 0.51 -2.90 0.29
N ARG A 16 1.83 -3.12 0.40
CA ARG A 16 2.69 -3.38 -0.76
C ARG A 16 2.33 -4.68 -1.47
N ALA A 17 2.06 -5.75 -0.72
CA ALA A 17 1.63 -7.03 -1.30
C ALA A 17 0.31 -6.88 -2.07
N ALA A 18 -0.66 -6.15 -1.52
CA ALA A 18 -1.93 -5.87 -2.19
C ALA A 18 -1.73 -5.07 -3.49
N TYR A 19 -0.90 -4.03 -3.45
CA TYR A 19 -0.58 -3.24 -4.63
C TYR A 19 0.11 -4.06 -5.72
N LEU A 20 1.13 -4.85 -5.37
CA LEU A 20 1.83 -5.73 -6.32
C LEU A 20 0.89 -6.77 -6.93
N SER A 21 0.03 -7.39 -6.11
CA SER A 21 -0.95 -8.37 -6.60
C SER A 21 -1.92 -7.76 -7.60
N GLU A 22 -2.32 -6.50 -7.44
CA GLU A 22 -3.18 -5.84 -8.44
C GLU A 22 -2.42 -5.55 -9.73
N LEU A 23 -1.14 -5.13 -9.65
CA LEU A 23 -0.32 -4.93 -10.85
C LEU A 23 -0.10 -6.23 -11.63
N GLU A 24 0.13 -7.35 -10.94
CA GLU A 24 0.25 -8.67 -11.57
C GLU A 24 -1.04 -9.06 -12.29
N ARG A 25 -2.19 -8.88 -11.64
CA ARG A 25 -3.50 -9.14 -12.25
C ARG A 25 -3.76 -8.24 -13.45
N ASP A 26 -3.33 -6.99 -13.40
CA ASP A 26 -3.52 -6.03 -14.48
C ASP A 26 -2.64 -6.36 -15.70
N ALA A 27 -1.42 -6.85 -15.47
CA ALA A 27 -0.53 -7.32 -16.53
C ALA A 27 -1.06 -8.53 -17.30
N GLU A 28 -1.88 -9.37 -16.65
CA GLU A 28 -2.55 -10.52 -17.28
C GLU A 28 -3.91 -10.15 -17.89
N ARG A 29 -4.44 -8.96 -17.60
CA ARG A 29 -5.80 -8.55 -17.97
C ARG A 29 -5.81 -7.95 -19.37
N GLY A 30 -6.83 -8.31 -20.15
CA GLY A 30 -7.14 -7.63 -21.41
C GLY A 30 -7.81 -6.27 -21.21
N GLU A 31 -7.89 -5.50 -22.30
CA GLU A 31 -8.62 -4.23 -22.35
C GLU A 31 -10.08 -4.41 -21.94
N GLY A 32 -10.55 -3.54 -21.06
CA GLY A 32 -11.94 -3.39 -20.68
C GLY A 32 -12.58 -2.18 -21.33
N SER A 33 -13.87 -2.00 -21.04
CA SER A 33 -14.56 -0.74 -21.34
C SER A 33 -13.92 0.43 -20.58
N GLY A 34 -14.05 1.66 -21.08
CA GLY A 34 -13.49 2.84 -20.38
C GLY A 34 -14.01 3.03 -18.94
N ALA A 35 -15.22 2.57 -18.62
CA ALA A 35 -15.73 2.59 -17.25
C ALA A 35 -15.11 1.51 -16.34
N GLN A 36 -14.58 0.43 -16.90
CA GLN A 36 -13.80 -0.59 -16.18
C GLN A 36 -12.38 -0.09 -15.96
N GLU A 37 -11.73 0.47 -16.98
CA GLU A 37 -10.37 1.01 -16.85
C GLU A 37 -10.31 2.13 -15.81
N ARG A 38 -11.25 3.09 -15.82
CA ARG A 38 -11.30 4.12 -14.76
C ARG A 38 -11.41 3.54 -13.35
N ARG A 39 -12.22 2.50 -13.15
CA ARG A 39 -12.34 1.85 -11.84
C ARG A 39 -11.06 1.12 -11.45
N ARG A 40 -10.32 0.57 -12.42
CA ARG A 40 -8.99 -0.04 -12.18
C ARG A 40 -7.98 1.02 -11.77
N GLU A 41 -7.94 2.15 -12.48
CA GLU A 41 -7.07 3.28 -12.16
C GLU A 41 -7.37 3.83 -10.76
N GLU A 42 -8.64 4.06 -10.41
CA GLU A 42 -9.07 4.50 -9.08
C GLU A 42 -8.65 3.49 -8.01
N HIS A 43 -8.82 2.18 -8.27
CA HIS A 43 -8.41 1.14 -7.34
C HIS A 43 -6.89 1.12 -7.15
N GLN A 44 -6.10 1.14 -8.22
CA GLN A 44 -4.65 1.19 -8.15
C GLN A 44 -4.16 2.46 -7.43
N GLN A 45 -4.82 3.60 -7.65
CA GLN A 45 -4.52 4.83 -6.93
C GLN A 45 -4.76 4.66 -5.42
N SER A 46 -5.90 4.08 -5.02
CA SER A 46 -6.19 3.83 -3.60
C SER A 46 -5.14 2.92 -2.92
N LEU A 47 -4.62 1.93 -3.65
CA LEU A 47 -3.57 1.04 -3.15
C LEU A 47 -2.23 1.77 -3.00
N ARG A 48 -1.87 2.66 -3.93
CA ARG A 48 -0.68 3.52 -3.81
C ARG A 48 -0.79 4.47 -2.61
N ASP A 49 -1.96 5.08 -2.42
CA ASP A 49 -2.20 5.99 -1.32
C ASP A 49 -2.08 5.27 0.03
N ALA A 50 -2.61 4.05 0.13
CA ALA A 50 -2.48 3.20 1.32
C ALA A 50 -1.01 2.82 1.62
N VAL A 51 -0.21 2.53 0.59
CA VAL A 51 1.24 2.29 0.76
C VAL A 51 1.92 3.54 1.31
N ALA A 52 1.65 4.71 0.72
CA ALA A 52 2.25 5.97 1.16
C ALA A 52 1.84 6.34 2.60
N GLU A 53 0.61 6.05 3.01
CA GLU A 53 0.15 6.21 4.39
C GLU A 53 0.92 5.30 5.35
N CYS A 54 1.02 4.01 5.04
CA CYS A 54 1.78 3.06 5.86
C CYS A 54 3.27 3.44 5.99
N GLU A 55 3.87 4.03 4.94
CA GLU A 55 5.25 4.53 4.99
C GLU A 55 5.40 5.70 5.98
N ARG A 56 4.46 6.65 5.96
CA ARG A 56 4.43 7.76 6.92
C ARG A 56 4.23 7.25 8.35
N ASP A 57 3.31 6.32 8.55
CA ASP A 57 3.04 5.74 9.87
C ASP A 57 4.25 5.00 10.43
N LEU A 58 4.96 4.25 9.58
CA LEU A 58 6.21 3.59 9.95
C LEU A 58 7.29 4.60 10.34
N GLU A 59 7.42 5.70 9.62
CA GLU A 59 8.35 6.77 9.96
C GLU A 59 8.01 7.40 11.31
N ILE A 60 6.74 7.71 11.55
CA ILE A 60 6.24 8.24 12.83
C ILE A 60 6.55 7.27 13.97
N ALA A 61 6.22 5.99 13.80
CA ALA A 61 6.47 4.96 14.81
C ALA A 61 7.97 4.82 15.13
N LYS A 62 8.85 4.90 14.12
CA LYS A 62 10.30 4.88 14.30
C LYS A 62 10.76 6.07 15.13
N ARG A 63 10.36 7.30 14.76
CA ARG A 63 10.71 8.53 15.49
C ARG A 63 10.25 8.47 16.95
N GLN A 64 9.04 8.00 17.20
CA GLN A 64 8.49 7.85 18.56
C GLN A 64 9.21 6.77 19.38
N SER A 65 9.72 5.72 18.72
CA SER A 65 10.49 4.66 19.39
C SER A 65 11.92 5.05 19.74
N SER A 66 12.52 5.99 18.98
CA SER A 66 13.90 6.47 19.19
C SER A 66 14.00 7.70 20.09
N GLY A 67 12.89 8.40 20.35
CA GLY A 67 12.81 9.51 21.30
C GLY A 67 12.48 9.12 22.74
N LYS A 68 12.50 7.82 23.05
CA LYS A 68 12.32 7.25 24.39
C LYS A 68 13.64 6.78 24.97
#